data_AF-A0A4R8B7Q8-F1
#
_entry.id   AF-A0A4R8B7Q8-F1
#
_cell.length_a   1.000
_cell.length_b   1.000
_cell.length_c   1.000
_cell.angle_alpha   90.00
_cell.angle_beta   90.00
_cell.angle_gamma   90.00
#
_symmetry.space_group_name_H-M   'P 1'
#
loop_
_entity.id
_entity.type
_entity.pdbx_description
1 polymer ?
#
loop_
_entity_poly.entity_id
_entity_poly.type
_entity_poly.pdbx_seq_one_letter_code
_entity_poly.pdbx_strand_id
1 'polypeptide(L)' 'MITNNLSKETQSKLTDFFNNSVDSKDMAKYIRRVNFILAQTLIYEDQKRNAVNKEWLDSSFYYLNELAEILDPYLDVE' A
#
# COMPACT_ATOMS: atom_id res chain seq x y z
N MET A 1 -9.21 17.74 -7.36
CA MET A 1 -7.75 17.76 -7.12
C MET A 1 -7.52 17.85 -5.63
N ILE A 2 -6.86 16.87 -5.02
CA ILE A 2 -6.36 17.01 -3.65
C ILE A 2 -5.18 17.99 -3.74
N THR A 3 -5.36 19.24 -3.34
CA THR A 3 -4.30 20.26 -3.33
C THR A 3 -3.52 20.19 -2.03
N ASN A 4 -2.91 19.04 -1.74
CA ASN A 4 -2.02 18.88 -0.59
C ASN A 4 -0.59 19.03 -1.08
N ASN A 5 -0.08 20.26 -1.11
CA ASN A 5 1.34 20.48 -1.30
C ASN A 5 2.07 20.01 -0.04
N LEU A 6 2.70 18.84 -0.12
CA LEU A 6 3.56 18.33 0.94
C LEU A 6 4.62 19.38 1.28
N SER A 7 4.94 19.52 2.57
CA SER A 7 6.06 20.35 2.97
C SER A 7 7.36 19.86 2.31
N LYS A 8 8.34 20.75 2.09
CA LYS A 8 9.65 20.36 1.53
C LYS A 8 10.33 19.28 2.38
N GLU A 9 10.19 19.37 3.71
CA GLU A 9 10.71 18.37 4.64
C GLU A 9 10.06 17.00 4.42
N THR A 10 8.73 16.96 4.28
CA THR A 10 8.00 15.72 4.02
C THR A 10 8.42 15.09 2.69
N GLN A 11 8.57 15.89 1.64
CA GLN A 11 9.05 15.41 0.33
C GLN A 11 10.46 14.81 0.44
N SER A 12 11.38 15.50 1.13
CA SER A 12 12.75 15.00 1.35
C SER A 12 12.73 13.65 2.07
N LYS A 13 11.98 13.53 3.17
CA LYS A 13 11.89 12.28 3.95
C LYS A 13 11.30 11.12 3.14
N LEU A 14 10.32 11.38 2.29
CA LEU A 14 9.75 10.36 1.40
C LEU A 14 10.79 9.88 0.38
N THR A 15 11.48 10.81 -0.28
CA THR A 15 12.55 10.49 -1.23
C THR A 15 13.66 9.68 -0.56
N ASP A 16 14.11 10.10 0.63
CA ASP A 16 15.15 9.39 1.37
C ASP A 16 14.72 7.99 1.77
N PHE A 17 13.46 7.82 2.20
CA PHE A 17 12.90 6.52 2.55
C PHE A 17 12.87 5.58 1.34
N PHE A 18 12.29 6.00 0.21
CA PHE A 18 12.16 5.12 -0.96
C PHE A 18 13.51 4.80 -1.62
N ASN A 19 14.50 5.70 -1.51
CA ASN A 19 15.81 5.47 -2.13
C ASN A 19 16.78 4.67 -1.25
N ASN A 20 16.64 4.72 0.09
CA ASN A 20 17.66 4.19 0.99
C ASN A 20 17.18 3.13 1.99
N SER A 21 15.88 2.84 2.08
CA SER A 21 15.36 1.87 3.06
C SER A 21 15.44 0.41 2.59
N VAL A 22 14.92 0.13 1.40
CA VAL A 22 14.84 -1.21 0.79
C VAL A 22 14.71 -1.05 -0.73
N ASP A 23 15.10 -2.07 -1.49
CA ASP A 23 14.90 -2.10 -2.94
C ASP A 23 13.42 -1.88 -3.29
N SER A 24 13.15 -1.09 -4.34
CA SER A 24 11.78 -0.71 -4.69
C SER A 24 10.90 -1.90 -5.05
N LYS A 25 11.47 -2.93 -5.71
CA LYS A 25 10.75 -4.15 -6.05
C LYS A 25 10.46 -5.00 -4.83
N ASP A 26 11.42 -5.11 -3.92
CA ASP A 26 11.21 -5.80 -2.65
C ASP A 26 10.13 -5.10 -1.82
N MET A 27 10.12 -3.76 -1.79
CA MET A 27 9.05 -2.99 -1.15
C MET A 27 7.69 -3.25 -1.79
N ALA A 28 7.61 -3.26 -3.11
CA ALA A 28 6.38 -3.58 -3.83
C ALA A 28 5.85 -4.99 -3.45
N LYS A 29 6.75 -5.98 -3.35
CA LYS A 29 6.43 -7.34 -2.91
C LYS A 29 5.92 -7.38 -1.47
N TYR A 30 6.53 -6.63 -0.55
CA TYR A 30 6.05 -6.53 0.83
C TYR A 30 4.66 -5.90 0.90
N ILE A 31 4.41 -4.81 0.17
CA ILE A 31 3.10 -4.14 0.14
C ILE A 31 2.03 -5.08 -0.41
N ARG A 32 2.27 -5.77 -1.53
CA ARG A 32 1.31 -6.74 -2.08
C ARG A 32 1.03 -7.90 -1.14
N ARG A 33 2.04 -8.41 -0.44
CA ARG A 33 1.85 -9.47 0.55
C ARG A 33 0.92 -9.00 1.68
N VAL A 34 1.10 -7.79 2.18
CA VAL A 34 0.20 -7.21 3.19
C VAL A 34 -1.22 -7.04 2.64
N ASN A 35 -1.37 -6.49 1.43
CA ASN A 35 -2.68 -6.36 0.78
C ASN A 35 -3.39 -7.71 0.59
N PHE A 36 -2.66 -8.75 0.19
CA PHE A 36 -3.20 -10.09 0.03
C PHE A 36 -3.71 -10.65 1.36
N ILE A 37 -2.93 -10.49 2.45
CA ILE A 37 -3.35 -10.93 3.79
C ILE A 37 -4.59 -10.15 4.25
N LEU A 38 -4.64 -8.84 4.02
CA LEU A 38 -5.82 -8.00 4.32
C LEU A 38 -7.06 -8.43 3.53
N ALA A 39 -6.90 -8.82 2.27
CA ALA A 39 -8.01 -9.34 1.47
C ALA A 39 -8.46 -10.72 1.98
N GLN A 40 -7.52 -11.59 2.36
CA GLN A 40 -7.83 -12.90 2.92
C GLN A 40 -8.59 -12.80 4.25
N THR A 41 -8.22 -11.86 5.14
CA THR A 41 -8.95 -11.68 6.41
C THR A 41 -10.40 -11.25 6.20
N LEU A 42 -10.74 -10.61 5.08
CA LEU A 42 -12.12 -10.32 4.70
C LEU A 42 -12.88 -11.55 4.18
N ILE A 43 -12.21 -12.38 3.37
CA ILE A 43 -12.82 -13.53 2.71
C ILE A 43 -13.05 -14.69 3.70
N TYR A 44 -12.10 -14.90 4.62
CA TYR A 44 -12.13 -16.03 5.55
C TYR A 44 -12.93 -15.78 6.85
N GLU A 45 -13.29 -14.53 7.18
CA GLU A 45 -14.13 -14.25 8.35
C GLU A 45 -15.62 -14.14 8.00
N ASP A 46 -16.31 -15.26 8.18
CA ASP A 46 -17.76 -15.35 8.27
C ASP A 46 -18.29 -14.61 9.53
N GLN A 47 -18.93 -13.46 9.30
CA GLN A 47 -20.05 -12.89 10.06
C GLN A 47 -19.91 -12.58 11.56
N LYS A 48 -18.77 -12.79 12.23
CA LYS A 48 -18.67 -12.53 13.69
C LYS A 48 -17.47 -11.68 14.09
N ARG A 49 -17.63 -10.36 13.89
CA ARG A 49 -16.86 -9.27 14.52
C ARG A 49 -15.46 -9.01 13.98
N ASN A 50 -15.34 -8.72 12.69
CA ASN A 50 -14.21 -7.90 12.26
C ASN A 50 -14.53 -6.42 12.54
N ALA A 51 -13.72 -5.76 13.37
CA ALA A 51 -13.82 -4.33 13.71
C ALA A 51 -13.31 -3.42 12.57
N VAL A 52 -13.00 -4.01 11.42
CA VAL A 52 -12.40 -3.30 10.29
C VAL A 52 -13.49 -2.59 9.50
N ASN A 53 -13.44 -1.27 9.49
CA ASN A 53 -14.32 -0.44 8.68
C ASN A 53 -14.07 -0.74 7.19
N LYS A 54 -15.13 -1.15 6.47
CA LYS A 54 -15.06 -1.51 5.04
C LYS A 54 -14.58 -0.35 4.16
N GLU A 55 -15.04 0.87 4.39
CA GLU A 55 -14.66 2.05 3.58
C GLU A 55 -13.19 2.42 3.76
N TRP A 56 -12.69 2.33 5.00
CA TRP A 56 -11.27 2.52 5.30
C TRP A 56 -10.42 1.48 4.58
N LEU A 57 -10.88 0.24 4.56
CA LEU A 57 -10.16 -0.87 3.96
C LEU A 57 -10.17 -0.81 2.43
N ASP A 58 -11.30 -0.47 1.81
CA ASP A 58 -11.39 -0.28 0.36
C ASP A 58 -10.40 0.80 -0.11
N SER A 59 -10.38 1.94 0.57
CA SER A 59 -9.45 3.03 0.28
C SER A 59 -8.00 2.60 0.50
N SER A 60 -7.72 1.92 1.63
CA SER A 60 -6.37 1.47 1.95
C SER A 60 -5.85 0.42 0.96
N PHE A 61 -6.70 -0.53 0.57
CA PHE A 61 -6.38 -1.57 -0.41
C PHE A 61 -6.06 -0.95 -1.77
N TYR A 62 -6.87 0.02 -2.21
CA TYR A 62 -6.60 0.76 -3.45
C TYR A 62 -5.23 1.45 -3.41
N TYR A 63 -4.99 2.34 -2.44
CA TYR A 63 -3.76 3.13 -2.41
C TYR A 63 -2.48 2.28 -2.20
N LEU A 64 -2.57 1.18 -1.45
CA LEU A 64 -1.43 0.28 -1.27
C LEU A 64 -1.12 -0.48 -2.57
N ASN A 65 -2.13 -0.89 -3.36
CA ASN A 65 -1.86 -1.53 -4.65
C ASN A 65 -1.27 -0.54 -5.65
N GLU A 66 -1.84 0.68 -5.75
CA GLU A 66 -1.29 1.74 -6.60
C GLU A 66 0.17 2.05 -6.24
N LEU A 67 0.50 2.13 -4.94
CA LEU A 67 1.88 2.34 -4.51
C LEU A 67 2.80 1.17 -4.90
N ALA A 68 2.33 -0.07 -4.78
CA ALA A 68 3.11 -1.23 -5.21
C ALA A 68 3.39 -1.20 -6.72
N GLU A 69 2.40 -0.83 -7.54
CA GLU A 69 2.55 -0.70 -8.99
C GLU A 69 3.49 0.46 -9.39
N ILE A 70 3.49 1.57 -8.64
CA ILE A 70 4.44 2.67 -8.85
C ILE A 70 5.88 2.22 -8.55
N LEU A 71 6.07 1.40 -7.50
CA LEU A 71 7.38 0.92 -7.06
C LEU A 71 7.94 -0.21 -7.95
N ASP A 72 7.06 -1.04 -8.52
CA ASP A 72 7.40 -2.06 -9.51
C ASP A 72 6.30 -2.16 -10.60
N PRO A 73 6.44 -1.42 -11.72
CA PRO A 73 5.45 -1.41 -12.80
C PRO A 73 5.30 -2.75 -13.53
N TYR A 74 6.22 -3.70 -13.32
CA TYR A 74 6.20 -5.01 -13.97
C TYR A 74 5.88 -6.13 -12.98
N LEU A 75 5.39 -5.79 -11.79
CA LEU A 75 5.09 -6.75 -10.72
C LEU A 75 4.05 -7.81 -11.12
N ASP A 76 3.16 -7.52 -12.07
CA ASP A 76 2.17 -8.47 -12.61
C ASP A 76 2.71 -9.39 -13.72
N VAL A 77 3.95 -9.16 -14.15
CA VAL A 77 4.60 -9.90 -15.25
C VAL A 77 5.63 -10.92 -14.72
N GLU A 78 6.02 -10.84 -13.44
CA GLU A 78 6.79 -11.86 -12.69
C GLU A 78 5.88 -12.96 -12.12
#